data_AF-A0AAE1H842-F1
#
_entry.id   AF-A0AAE1H842-F1
#
_cell.length_a   1.000
_cell.length_b   1.000
_cell.length_c   1.000
_cell.angle_alpha   90.00
_cell.angle_beta   90.00
_cell.angle_gamma   90.00
#
_symmetry.space_group_name_H-M   'P 1'
#
loop_
_entity.id
_entity.type
_entity.pdbx_description
1 polymer ?
#
loop_
_entity_poly.entity_id
_entity_poly.type
_entity_poly.pdbx_seq_one_letter_code
_entity_poly.pdbx_strand_id
1 'polypeptide(L)'
;MSSPVKIAVSNGAASAPANGTTNGTNGVSKEVNGADLKKMKNANPPKVYIGSANKEFNPSSNDSMDGNQPRCIADPDRLQRRTDSYSPYNSCWVTPLYYWCGDGAVLVLSVMVVVVVRVYVLTPPVFEFTTFNTCTYEIVQSVAQFLLDRITIRPKIGIICGSGMDGTTGCLADALTDSTSFPYETIPYFPTPTVPGHMGRLVFGFLGDVPVMCMQGRFHYYEGYPLWKCAMPVRVMKLVGVTHLLASNAAGGLNNNYKVGDIMIIKDHINLLGFAGNNPLMGPNDERFGPRFPAINRAYDYQVRRMAKQVASEMNINDITHEGVYSVVGGPSFETIAEIRMLGALGVDAVGMSTVHEVITARHCGMTSFAFSLITNKSVTDYESYEEPNHEEVIDMGKQREPVLKEFITRLVKKIEEDRQQQQSK
;
A
#
# COMPACT_ATOMS: atom_id res chain seq x y z
N MET A 1 -48.83 -18.47 -9.95
CA MET A 1 -49.20 -18.05 -8.58
C MET A 1 -47.97 -18.19 -7.72
N SER A 2 -47.39 -17.08 -7.25
CA SER A 2 -46.11 -17.04 -6.52
C SER A 2 -46.35 -16.71 -5.05
N SER A 3 -46.05 -17.65 -4.16
CA SER A 3 -46.18 -17.47 -2.71
C SER A 3 -45.07 -16.58 -2.16
N PRO A 4 -45.36 -15.56 -1.33
CA PRO A 4 -44.33 -14.70 -0.74
C PRO A 4 -43.71 -15.35 0.51
N VAL A 5 -42.38 -15.28 0.61
CA VAL A 5 -41.61 -15.66 1.80
C VAL A 5 -41.73 -14.56 2.86
N LYS A 6 -42.03 -14.93 4.11
CA LYS A 6 -42.04 -14.01 5.25
C LYS A 6 -40.62 -13.84 5.81
N ILE A 7 -40.16 -12.59 5.92
CA ILE A 7 -38.99 -12.23 6.72
C ILE A 7 -39.48 -11.87 8.12
N ALA A 8 -38.94 -12.54 9.14
CA ALA A 8 -39.20 -12.22 10.54
C ALA A 8 -38.12 -11.24 11.05
N VAL A 9 -38.55 -10.14 11.67
CA VAL A 9 -37.67 -9.20 12.37
C VAL A 9 -37.94 -9.34 13.87
N SER A 10 -36.94 -9.80 14.62
CA SER A 10 -37.04 -9.97 16.08
C SER A 10 -36.70 -8.67 16.81
N ASN A 11 -37.70 -8.01 17.38
CA ASN A 11 -37.51 -6.93 18.34
C ASN A 11 -37.40 -7.50 19.76
N GLY A 12 -36.38 -7.08 20.51
CA GLY A 12 -36.22 -7.38 21.94
C GLY A 12 -35.68 -6.17 22.71
N ALA A 13 -36.50 -5.63 23.62
CA ALA A 13 -36.05 -4.73 24.70
C ALA A 13 -35.45 -5.58 25.85
N ALA A 14 -34.77 -5.09 26.90
CA ALA A 14 -34.48 -3.73 27.41
C ALA A 14 -33.10 -3.79 28.14
N SER A 15 -32.62 -2.85 28.97
CA SER A 15 -33.13 -1.60 29.57
C SER A 15 -31.95 -0.68 29.99
N ALA A 16 -32.24 0.55 30.42
CA ALA A 16 -31.29 1.41 31.17
C ALA A 16 -32.05 2.37 32.10
N PRO A 17 -31.59 2.64 33.34
CA PRO A 17 -32.16 3.66 34.21
C PRO A 17 -31.53 5.04 33.96
N ALA A 18 -32.32 6.09 34.16
CA ALA A 18 -31.90 7.47 33.97
C ALA A 18 -31.32 8.11 35.25
N ASN A 19 -30.44 9.08 35.07
CA ASN A 19 -30.45 10.34 35.81
C ASN A 19 -29.69 11.40 35.00
N GLY A 20 -30.24 12.61 34.90
CA GLY A 20 -29.75 13.62 33.95
C GLY A 20 -29.22 14.89 34.59
N THR A 21 -28.78 15.82 33.75
CA THR A 21 -29.01 17.26 33.95
C THR A 21 -28.86 18.03 32.64
N THR A 22 -29.46 19.21 32.60
CA THR A 22 -29.73 20.00 31.39
C THR A 22 -28.55 20.84 30.91
N ASN A 23 -28.45 21.04 29.59
CA ASN A 23 -28.35 22.39 29.00
C ASN A 23 -28.74 22.36 27.52
N GLY A 24 -29.73 23.17 27.14
CA GLY A 24 -30.27 23.21 25.79
C GLY A 24 -29.80 24.42 24.98
N THR A 25 -29.77 24.29 23.66
CA THR A 25 -29.88 25.41 22.71
C THR A 25 -30.85 25.03 21.60
N ASN A 26 -31.64 26.00 21.15
CA ASN A 26 -32.82 25.75 20.30
C ASN A 26 -32.46 25.58 18.82
N GLY A 27 -33.00 24.54 18.18
CA GLY A 27 -33.01 24.36 16.73
C GLY A 27 -34.38 23.86 16.27
N VAL A 28 -35.13 24.71 15.56
CA VAL A 28 -36.56 24.46 15.24
C VAL A 28 -36.70 23.36 14.18
N SER A 29 -37.32 22.24 14.56
CA SER A 29 -37.88 21.29 13.60
C SER A 29 -39.21 21.82 13.05
N LYS A 30 -39.35 21.87 11.73
CA LYS A 30 -40.65 22.01 11.06
C LYS A 30 -41.05 20.69 10.44
N GLU A 31 -42.17 20.15 10.89
CA GLU A 31 -42.87 19.05 10.21
C GLU A 31 -43.34 19.54 8.83
N VAL A 32 -43.12 18.72 7.79
CA VAL A 32 -43.68 18.97 6.45
C VAL A 32 -44.86 18.04 6.25
N ASN A 33 -46.07 18.60 6.24
CA ASN A 33 -47.30 17.84 6.02
C ASN A 33 -47.38 17.31 4.57
N GLY A 34 -47.97 16.13 4.41
CA GLY A 34 -47.99 15.35 3.15
C GLY A 34 -48.82 15.91 1.99
N ALA A 35 -49.05 17.23 1.93
CA ALA A 35 -49.81 17.90 0.87
C ALA A 35 -48.93 18.49 -0.26
N ASP A 36 -47.66 18.85 0.01
CA ASP A 36 -46.80 19.54 -0.96
C ASP A 36 -46.14 18.61 -2.00
N LEU A 37 -46.16 17.29 -1.77
CA LEU A 37 -45.59 16.27 -2.66
C LEU A 37 -46.36 16.02 -3.98
N LYS A 38 -47.42 16.80 -4.28
CA LYS A 38 -48.19 16.69 -5.53
C LYS A 38 -47.99 17.82 -6.54
N LYS A 39 -47.10 18.79 -6.30
CA LYS A 39 -46.76 19.85 -7.29
C LYS A 39 -45.41 19.70 -7.99
N MET A 40 -44.57 18.73 -7.63
CA MET A 40 -43.29 18.44 -8.31
C MET A 40 -43.36 17.19 -9.22
N LYS A 41 -44.28 17.16 -10.18
CA LYS A 41 -44.30 16.12 -11.24
C LYS A 41 -44.37 16.62 -12.69
N ASN A 42 -44.48 17.93 -12.92
CA ASN A 42 -44.53 18.54 -14.26
C ASN A 42 -43.50 19.68 -14.41
N ALA A 43 -42.22 19.36 -14.27
CA ALA A 43 -41.11 20.27 -14.63
C ALA A 43 -40.02 19.48 -15.36
N ASN A 44 -39.78 19.80 -16.63
CA ASN A 44 -38.68 19.21 -17.40
C ASN A 44 -37.33 19.70 -16.84
N PRO A 45 -36.32 18.83 -16.67
CA PRO A 45 -34.99 19.27 -16.29
C PRO A 45 -34.33 20.07 -17.43
N PRO A 46 -33.50 21.09 -17.12
CA PRO A 46 -32.74 21.80 -18.14
C PRO A 46 -31.73 20.86 -18.81
N LYS A 47 -31.71 20.84 -20.14
CA LYS A 47 -30.73 20.07 -20.92
C LYS A 47 -29.35 20.72 -20.81
N VAL A 48 -28.40 20.03 -20.18
CA VAL A 48 -26.98 20.39 -20.23
C VAL A 48 -26.36 19.76 -21.48
N TYR A 49 -25.95 20.58 -22.45
CA TYR A 49 -25.22 20.12 -23.61
C TYR A 49 -23.71 20.24 -23.35
N ILE A 50 -23.07 19.11 -23.06
CA ILE A 50 -21.59 18.99 -23.10
C ILE A 50 -21.23 18.50 -24.50
N GLY A 51 -20.73 19.40 -25.35
CA GLY A 51 -20.26 19.04 -26.68
C GLY A 51 -18.88 18.40 -26.62
N SER A 52 -18.79 17.08 -26.79
CA SER A 52 -17.52 16.41 -27.08
C SER A 52 -17.13 16.59 -28.54
N ALA A 53 -15.96 17.16 -28.80
CA ALA A 53 -15.41 17.31 -30.14
C ALA A 53 -14.72 16.02 -30.61
N ASN A 54 -15.48 14.95 -30.82
CA ASN A 54 -15.01 13.81 -31.62
C ASN A 54 -15.11 14.19 -33.10
N LYS A 55 -13.96 14.41 -33.75
CA LYS A 55 -13.85 14.34 -35.21
C LYS A 55 -13.06 13.12 -35.59
N GLU A 56 -13.77 12.05 -35.92
CA GLU A 56 -13.25 11.00 -36.80
C GLU A 56 -12.91 11.62 -38.17
N PHE A 57 -11.91 11.06 -38.84
CA PHE A 57 -11.36 11.59 -40.08
C PHE A 57 -11.55 10.56 -41.20
N ASN A 58 -11.61 11.04 -42.45
CA ASN A 58 -11.99 10.31 -43.69
C ASN A 58 -13.50 9.99 -43.81
N PRO A 59 -14.09 9.95 -45.03
CA PRO A 59 -13.42 9.54 -46.28
C PRO A 59 -13.34 10.58 -47.40
N SER A 60 -12.52 10.21 -48.38
CA SER A 60 -12.36 10.79 -49.72
C SER A 60 -13.64 10.92 -50.54
N SER A 61 -13.84 12.10 -51.14
CA SER A 61 -14.31 12.26 -52.51
C SER A 61 -13.93 13.64 -53.05
N ASN A 62 -13.55 13.71 -54.32
CA ASN A 62 -13.38 14.98 -55.02
C ASN A 62 -14.74 15.62 -55.22
N ASP A 63 -14.88 16.93 -55.00
CA ASP A 63 -15.70 17.75 -55.90
C ASP A 63 -15.28 19.23 -55.92
N SER A 64 -15.73 19.92 -56.96
CA SER A 64 -15.14 21.15 -57.49
C SER A 64 -15.39 22.45 -56.71
N MET A 65 -14.63 23.49 -57.07
CA MET A 65 -14.73 24.84 -56.53
C MET A 65 -16.12 25.48 -56.72
N ASP A 66 -16.63 26.15 -55.69
CA ASP A 66 -17.23 27.47 -55.85
C ASP A 66 -16.95 28.34 -54.61
N GLY A 67 -16.94 29.67 -54.79
CA GLY A 67 -16.36 30.61 -53.83
C GLY A 67 -17.38 31.38 -53.00
N ASN A 68 -17.30 31.24 -51.66
CA ASN A 68 -17.47 32.36 -50.72
C ASN A 68 -17.19 31.93 -49.26
N GLN A 69 -15.95 32.10 -48.79
CA GLN A 69 -15.64 32.16 -47.36
C GLN A 69 -14.51 33.18 -47.11
N PRO A 70 -14.64 34.09 -46.11
CA PRO A 70 -13.57 35.00 -45.75
C PRO A 70 -12.43 34.24 -45.06
N ARG A 71 -11.20 34.41 -45.57
CA ARG A 71 -9.99 33.80 -45.00
C ARG A 71 -9.53 34.58 -43.78
N CYS A 72 -9.46 33.93 -42.61
CA CYS A 72 -8.66 34.45 -41.49
C CYS A 72 -7.18 34.20 -41.78
N ILE A 73 -6.46 35.22 -42.25
CA ILE A 73 -5.01 35.20 -42.35
C ILE A 73 -4.43 35.40 -40.94
N ALA A 74 -3.63 34.45 -40.47
CA ALA A 74 -2.83 34.63 -39.26
C ALA A 74 -1.54 35.37 -39.63
N ASP A 75 -1.36 36.58 -39.10
CA ASP A 75 -0.12 37.37 -39.18
C ASP A 75 0.86 36.88 -38.08
N PRO A 76 2.03 36.30 -38.43
CA PRO A 76 2.95 35.74 -37.44
C PRO A 76 3.71 36.79 -36.61
N ASP A 77 3.87 38.02 -37.11
CA ASP A 77 4.91 38.95 -36.63
C ASP A 77 4.49 39.85 -35.45
N ARG A 78 3.35 39.58 -34.82
CA ARG A 78 2.89 40.29 -33.61
C ARG A 78 3.06 39.56 -32.28
N LEU A 79 3.69 38.39 -32.27
CA LEU A 79 3.87 37.56 -31.06
C LEU A 79 5.21 37.76 -30.31
N GLN A 80 5.97 38.81 -30.62
CA GLN A 80 7.21 39.16 -29.88
C GLN A 80 7.22 40.59 -29.32
N ARG A 81 6.63 40.75 -28.11
CA ARG A 81 7.15 41.53 -26.98
C ARG A 81 6.17 41.59 -25.81
N ARG A 82 6.42 40.78 -24.76
CA ARG A 82 6.14 41.01 -23.32
C ARG A 82 6.26 39.69 -22.54
N THR A 83 7.48 39.26 -22.28
CA THR A 83 7.77 38.52 -21.05
C THR A 83 7.98 39.55 -19.95
N ASP A 84 7.23 39.45 -18.86
CA ASP A 84 7.67 39.65 -17.47
C ASP A 84 6.46 39.68 -16.51
N SER A 85 6.64 39.14 -15.30
CA SER A 85 5.65 38.98 -14.21
C SER A 85 4.50 37.98 -14.46
N TYR A 86 4.66 36.76 -13.95
CA TYR A 86 3.59 35.77 -13.76
C TYR A 86 3.04 35.87 -12.32
N SER A 87 1.72 35.83 -12.16
CA SER A 87 1.04 35.62 -10.86
C SER A 87 -0.17 34.70 -11.07
N PRO A 88 -0.41 33.64 -10.27
CA PRO A 88 -1.34 32.58 -10.67
C PRO A 88 -2.83 32.88 -10.43
N TYR A 89 -3.16 33.98 -9.76
CA TYR A 89 -4.51 34.26 -9.27
C TYR A 89 -5.03 35.61 -9.75
N ASN A 90 -5.46 35.68 -11.02
CA ASN A 90 -6.56 36.54 -11.52
C ASN A 90 -6.73 36.37 -13.03
N SER A 91 -7.79 35.70 -13.47
CA SER A 91 -8.22 35.65 -14.87
C SER A 91 -9.58 36.31 -15.05
N CYS A 92 -9.58 37.64 -15.22
CA CYS A 92 -10.76 38.37 -15.67
C CYS A 92 -10.98 38.14 -17.17
N TRP A 93 -12.01 37.37 -17.51
CA TRP A 93 -12.49 37.25 -18.89
C TRP A 93 -13.41 38.43 -19.21
N VAL A 94 -12.98 39.28 -20.15
CA VAL A 94 -13.82 40.33 -20.74
C VAL A 94 -14.27 39.87 -22.13
N THR A 95 -15.50 39.39 -22.24
CA THR A 95 -16.17 39.15 -23.52
C THR A 95 -17.08 40.33 -23.85
N PRO A 96 -16.76 41.14 -24.88
CA PRO A 96 -17.68 42.16 -25.35
C PRO A 96 -18.84 41.49 -26.12
N LEU A 97 -20.08 41.76 -25.72
CA LEU A 97 -21.25 41.48 -26.56
C LEU A 97 -21.39 42.60 -27.60
N TYR A 98 -21.19 42.25 -28.86
CA TYR A 98 -21.55 43.11 -30.00
C TYR A 98 -22.92 42.71 -30.52
N TYR A 99 -23.84 43.67 -30.60
CA TYR A 99 -25.07 43.54 -31.39
C TYR A 99 -24.95 44.41 -32.64
N TRP A 100 -25.10 43.78 -33.80
CA TRP A 100 -25.19 44.47 -35.08
C TRP A 100 -26.67 44.72 -35.39
N CYS A 101 -27.04 46.00 -35.53
CA CYS A 101 -28.29 46.38 -36.20
C CYS A 101 -27.93 47.01 -37.55
N GLY A 102 -28.76 46.76 -38.56
CA GLY A 102 -28.58 47.37 -39.88
C GLY A 102 -28.65 48.90 -39.80
N ASP A 103 -27.97 49.55 -40.73
CA ASP A 103 -28.03 51.00 -40.98
C ASP A 103 -27.55 51.92 -39.84
N GLY A 104 -26.24 51.87 -39.59
CA GLY A 104 -25.47 53.12 -39.61
C GLY A 104 -25.48 54.03 -38.37
N ALA A 105 -25.60 53.50 -37.16
CA ALA A 105 -25.27 54.26 -35.94
C ALA A 105 -24.68 53.37 -34.82
N VAL A 106 -23.58 53.79 -34.20
CA VAL A 106 -23.01 53.15 -33.00
C VAL A 106 -23.36 53.99 -31.77
N LEU A 107 -24.27 53.49 -30.94
CA LEU A 107 -24.61 54.11 -29.65
C LEU A 107 -23.90 53.36 -28.52
N VAL A 108 -22.81 53.91 -28.00
CA VAL A 108 -22.11 53.35 -26.83
C VAL A 108 -22.80 53.81 -25.55
N LEU A 109 -23.63 52.94 -24.96
CA LEU A 109 -24.28 53.17 -23.67
C LEU A 109 -23.70 52.22 -22.63
N SER A 110 -22.50 52.57 -22.13
CA SER A 110 -21.83 51.86 -21.05
C SER A 110 -22.53 52.13 -19.71
N VAL A 111 -23.62 51.42 -19.43
CA VAL A 111 -24.23 51.40 -18.09
C VAL A 111 -23.30 50.61 -17.17
N MET A 112 -22.47 51.33 -16.42
CA MET A 112 -21.53 50.74 -15.46
C MET A 112 -22.28 50.27 -14.21
N VAL A 113 -22.90 49.08 -14.30
CA VAL A 113 -23.48 48.41 -13.12
C VAL A 113 -22.33 47.89 -12.26
N VAL A 114 -21.85 48.72 -11.35
CA VAL A 114 -20.90 48.31 -10.31
C VAL A 114 -21.65 47.44 -9.30
N VAL A 115 -21.74 46.14 -9.58
CA VAL A 115 -22.14 45.16 -8.56
C VAL A 115 -21.01 45.10 -7.54
N VAL A 116 -21.14 45.86 -6.45
CA VAL A 116 -20.26 45.71 -5.28
C VAL A 116 -20.62 44.39 -4.59
N VAL A 117 -20.13 43.29 -5.15
CA VAL A 117 -20.06 42.03 -4.40
C VAL A 117 -19.07 42.27 -3.27
N ARG A 118 -19.59 42.50 -2.05
CA ARG A 118 -18.80 42.29 -0.84
C ARG A 118 -18.48 40.81 -0.76
N VAL A 119 -17.41 40.41 -1.45
CA VAL A 119 -16.72 39.16 -1.16
C VAL A 119 -16.16 39.35 0.24
N TYR A 120 -16.91 38.89 1.23
CA TYR A 120 -16.30 38.51 2.49
C TYR A 120 -15.33 37.40 2.12
N VAL A 121 -14.06 37.76 1.96
CA VAL A 121 -12.98 36.81 2.18
C VAL A 121 -13.07 36.49 3.66
N LEU A 122 -13.98 35.58 4.00
CA LEU A 122 -13.70 34.61 5.04
C LEU A 122 -12.32 34.10 4.65
N THR A 123 -11.30 34.53 5.40
CA THR A 123 -10.03 33.83 5.40
C THR A 123 -10.41 32.36 5.48
N PRO A 124 -10.05 31.52 4.49
CA PRO A 124 -10.29 30.10 4.67
C PRO A 124 -9.73 29.76 6.05
N PRO A 125 -10.36 28.85 6.82
CA PRO A 125 -9.64 28.28 7.95
C PRO A 125 -8.27 27.91 7.39
N VAL A 126 -7.20 28.29 8.07
CA VAL A 126 -5.89 27.84 7.67
C VAL A 126 -5.98 26.34 7.80
N PHE A 127 -6.27 25.68 6.69
CA PHE A 127 -5.87 24.32 6.45
C PHE A 127 -4.36 24.44 6.49
N GLU A 128 -3.84 24.34 7.72
CA GLU A 128 -2.69 23.51 7.93
C GLU A 128 -2.98 22.26 7.11
N PHE A 129 -2.34 22.18 5.95
CA PHE A 129 -1.74 20.94 5.53
C PHE A 129 -0.84 20.54 6.69
N THR A 130 -1.45 19.99 7.73
CA THR A 130 -0.78 19.22 8.75
C THR A 130 -0.13 18.10 7.95
N THR A 131 1.18 18.19 7.80
CA THR A 131 1.99 17.28 7.01
C THR A 131 2.14 15.93 7.74
N PHE A 132 1.00 15.34 8.12
CA PHE A 132 0.88 14.03 8.76
C PHE A 132 1.08 12.93 7.72
N ASN A 133 2.31 12.77 7.23
CA ASN A 133 2.64 11.64 6.35
C ASN A 133 4.13 11.22 6.35
N THR A 134 4.88 11.56 7.40
CA THR A 134 6.28 11.13 7.56
C THR A 134 6.51 10.47 8.92
N CYS A 135 7.00 9.23 8.91
CA CYS A 135 7.54 8.58 10.10
C CYS A 135 8.93 9.15 10.40
N THR A 136 9.00 10.15 11.28
CA THR A 136 10.26 10.76 11.72
C THR A 136 11.04 9.80 12.62
N TYR A 137 12.35 10.01 12.75
CA TYR A 137 13.20 9.23 13.66
C TYR A 137 12.68 9.26 15.10
N GLU A 138 12.21 10.43 15.57
CA GLU A 138 11.69 10.65 16.92
C GLU A 138 10.42 9.81 17.19
N ILE A 139 9.56 9.66 16.18
CA ILE A 139 8.40 8.77 16.27
C ILE A 139 8.88 7.32 16.42
N VAL A 140 9.75 6.83 15.53
CA VAL A 140 10.30 5.46 15.62
C VAL A 140 11.01 5.23 16.96
N GLN A 141 11.77 6.22 17.43
CA GLN A 141 12.50 6.16 18.69
C GLN A 141 11.57 6.08 19.90
N SER A 142 10.47 6.86 19.93
CA SER A 142 9.50 6.76 21.02
C SER A 142 8.80 5.39 21.06
N VAL A 143 8.54 4.78 19.90
CA VAL A 143 8.00 3.42 19.79
C VAL A 143 9.02 2.37 20.25
N ALA A 144 10.28 2.49 19.84
CA ALA A 144 11.35 1.60 20.30
C ALA A 144 11.56 1.71 21.81
N GLN A 145 11.53 2.92 22.38
CA GLN A 145 11.65 3.14 23.82
C GLN A 145 10.45 2.54 24.59
N PHE A 146 9.22 2.75 24.11
CA PHE A 146 8.02 2.16 24.69
C PHE A 146 8.14 0.63 24.84
N LEU A 147 8.73 -0.05 23.85
CA LEU A 147 9.00 -1.48 23.89
C LEU A 147 10.17 -1.81 24.84
N LEU A 148 11.30 -1.09 24.74
CA LEU A 148 12.50 -1.32 25.56
C LEU A 148 12.28 -1.13 27.07
N ASP A 149 11.35 -0.26 27.46
CA ASP A 149 10.91 -0.06 28.85
C ASP A 149 10.10 -1.24 29.41
N ARG A 150 9.55 -2.09 28.53
CA ARG A 150 8.61 -3.18 28.85
C ARG A 150 9.20 -4.57 28.57
N ILE A 151 10.46 -4.66 28.13
CA ILE A 151 11.18 -5.92 27.91
C ILE A 151 12.56 -5.88 28.56
N THR A 152 12.99 -7.00 29.11
CA THR A 152 14.36 -7.19 29.62
C THR A 152 15.31 -7.71 28.53
N ILE A 153 14.81 -8.52 27.60
CA ILE A 153 15.63 -9.10 26.53
C ILE A 153 16.13 -8.04 25.54
N ARG A 154 17.25 -8.31 24.87
CA ARG A 154 17.88 -7.40 23.89
C ARG A 154 18.19 -8.17 22.59
N PRO A 155 17.18 -8.44 21.75
CA PRO A 155 17.30 -9.33 20.60
C PRO A 155 18.21 -8.77 19.52
N LYS A 156 18.97 -9.65 18.85
CA LYS A 156 19.83 -9.28 17.71
C LYS A 156 19.26 -9.71 16.36
N ILE A 157 18.23 -10.56 16.38
CA ILE A 157 17.53 -11.08 15.22
C ILE A 157 16.05 -10.69 15.31
N GLY A 158 15.55 -10.07 14.24
CA GLY A 158 14.14 -9.73 14.04
C GLY A 158 13.55 -10.64 12.97
N ILE A 159 12.33 -11.11 13.19
CA ILE A 159 11.63 -12.06 12.31
C ILE A 159 10.29 -11.45 11.92
N ILE A 160 9.92 -11.52 10.63
CA ILE A 160 8.59 -11.16 10.15
C ILE A 160 7.93 -12.40 9.55
N CYS A 161 6.95 -12.96 10.26
CA CYS A 161 6.13 -14.05 9.75
C CYS A 161 5.11 -13.50 8.75
N GLY A 162 5.25 -13.90 7.49
CA GLY A 162 4.21 -13.72 6.48
C GLY A 162 3.12 -14.80 6.56
N SER A 163 2.14 -14.68 5.67
CA SER A 163 1.03 -15.63 5.52
C SER A 163 1.54 -17.07 5.40
N GLY A 164 0.94 -17.98 6.16
CA GLY A 164 1.31 -19.39 6.22
C GLY A 164 2.39 -19.72 7.27
N MET A 165 2.90 -18.72 7.99
CA MET A 165 3.72 -18.90 9.22
C MET A 165 3.17 -18.14 10.43
N ASP A 166 2.05 -17.45 10.25
CA ASP A 166 1.43 -16.48 11.13
C ASP A 166 0.13 -16.96 11.80
N GLY A 167 -0.37 -18.13 11.36
CA GLY A 167 -1.70 -18.66 11.66
C GLY A 167 -2.03 -18.83 13.15
N THR A 168 -3.32 -19.02 13.41
CA THR A 168 -3.96 -19.03 14.75
C THR A 168 -3.58 -20.20 15.66
N THR A 169 -2.81 -21.16 15.16
CA THR A 169 -2.30 -22.33 15.88
C THR A 169 -0.94 -22.68 15.29
N GLY A 170 0.11 -22.74 16.11
CA GLY A 170 1.43 -23.28 15.74
C GLY A 170 2.46 -22.28 15.17
N CYS A 171 2.08 -21.01 14.98
CA CYS A 171 2.95 -19.94 14.50
C CYS A 171 4.35 -19.95 15.15
N LEU A 172 5.38 -19.55 14.39
CA LEU A 172 6.74 -19.41 14.90
C LEU A 172 6.80 -18.50 16.14
N ALA A 173 5.95 -17.48 16.25
CA ALA A 173 5.85 -16.62 17.42
C ALA A 173 5.35 -17.36 18.69
N ASP A 174 4.49 -18.38 18.54
CA ASP A 174 4.04 -19.24 19.64
C ASP A 174 5.10 -20.26 20.08
N ALA A 175 6.20 -20.39 19.32
CA ALA A 175 7.36 -21.20 19.70
C ALA A 175 8.29 -20.52 20.71
N LEU A 176 8.12 -19.21 20.96
CA LEU A 176 9.04 -18.43 21.77
C LEU A 176 8.83 -18.71 23.26
N THR A 177 9.89 -19.16 23.93
CA THR A 177 9.92 -19.29 25.40
C THR A 177 10.19 -17.94 26.07
N ASP A 178 9.81 -17.84 27.35
CA ASP A 178 9.92 -16.64 28.21
C ASP A 178 9.44 -15.35 27.52
N SER A 179 8.30 -15.46 26.82
CA SER A 179 7.87 -14.45 25.86
C SER A 179 7.05 -13.32 26.46
N THR A 180 7.28 -12.10 25.95
CA THR A 180 6.47 -10.90 26.18
C THR A 180 5.83 -10.48 24.86
N SER A 181 4.51 -10.31 24.85
CA SER A 181 3.72 -10.07 23.63
C SER A 181 2.99 -8.73 23.69
N PHE A 182 3.08 -7.94 22.63
CA PHE A 182 2.40 -6.65 22.47
C PHE A 182 1.46 -6.70 21.25
N PRO A 183 0.13 -6.67 21.43
CA PRO A 183 -0.80 -6.46 20.31
C PRO A 183 -0.47 -5.13 19.61
N TYR A 184 -0.46 -5.09 18.28
CA TYR A 184 -0.02 -3.91 17.51
C TYR A 184 -0.83 -2.65 17.84
N GLU A 185 -2.13 -2.80 18.15
CA GLU A 185 -3.02 -1.74 18.63
C GLU A 185 -2.58 -1.09 19.96
N THR A 186 -1.79 -1.78 20.80
CA THR A 186 -1.25 -1.23 22.05
C THR A 186 0.07 -0.48 21.86
N ILE A 187 0.69 -0.59 20.68
CA ILE A 187 1.97 0.01 20.38
C ILE A 187 1.72 1.38 19.73
N PRO A 188 2.26 2.49 20.28
CA PRO A 188 2.06 3.82 19.69
C PRO A 188 2.45 3.87 18.22
N TYR A 189 1.67 4.58 17.40
CA TYR A 189 1.92 4.80 15.96
C TYR A 189 2.04 3.56 15.06
N PHE A 190 1.88 2.34 15.59
CA PHE A 190 1.95 1.11 14.82
C PHE A 190 0.73 0.99 13.87
N PRO A 191 0.87 0.28 12.74
CA PRO A 191 -0.29 -0.06 11.89
C PRO A 191 -1.13 -1.17 12.52
N THR A 192 -2.41 -1.22 12.19
CA THR A 192 -3.34 -2.30 12.59
C THR A 192 -3.57 -3.21 11.39
N PRO A 193 -3.35 -4.53 11.49
CA PRO A 193 -3.57 -5.43 10.37
C PRO A 193 -5.07 -5.63 10.16
N THR A 194 -5.49 -5.66 8.89
CA THR A 194 -6.89 -5.80 8.48
C THR A 194 -7.17 -7.13 7.76
N VAL A 195 -6.11 -7.82 7.34
CA VAL A 195 -6.17 -9.11 6.65
C VAL A 195 -6.42 -10.27 7.65
N PRO A 196 -7.39 -11.17 7.38
CA PRO A 196 -7.62 -12.36 8.18
C PRO A 196 -6.37 -13.25 8.33
N GLY A 197 -6.22 -13.91 9.48
CA GLY A 197 -5.08 -14.79 9.78
C GLY A 197 -3.89 -14.10 10.48
N HIS A 198 -3.75 -12.78 10.35
CA HIS A 198 -2.75 -12.03 11.12
C HIS A 198 -3.23 -11.75 12.56
N MET A 199 -2.71 -12.48 13.54
CA MET A 199 -2.97 -12.22 14.98
C MET A 199 -2.56 -10.81 15.44
N GLY A 200 -1.67 -10.13 14.70
CA GLY A 200 -1.39 -8.71 14.87
C GLY A 200 -0.65 -8.36 16.16
N ARG A 201 0.45 -9.07 16.46
CA ARG A 201 1.23 -8.86 17.69
C ARG A 201 2.73 -8.99 17.49
N LEU A 202 3.47 -8.23 18.30
CA LEU A 202 4.92 -8.18 18.36
C LEU A 202 5.38 -8.99 19.57
N VAL A 203 6.07 -10.11 19.34
CA VAL A 203 6.47 -11.06 20.39
C VAL A 203 7.98 -11.04 20.57
N PHE A 204 8.40 -10.78 21.80
CA PHE A 204 9.78 -10.85 22.26
C PHE A 204 9.95 -12.14 23.04
N GLY A 205 11.00 -12.91 22.80
CA GLY A 205 11.25 -14.14 23.56
C GLY A 205 12.48 -14.87 23.05
N PHE A 206 12.64 -16.14 23.40
CA PHE A 206 13.74 -16.97 22.95
C PHE A 206 13.27 -18.03 21.96
N LEU A 207 13.96 -18.15 20.82
CA LEU A 207 13.78 -19.25 19.88
C LEU A 207 14.94 -20.23 20.10
N GLY A 208 14.68 -21.28 20.90
CA GLY A 208 15.75 -22.04 21.53
C GLY A 208 16.40 -21.21 22.64
N ASP A 209 17.70 -21.00 22.56
CA ASP A 209 18.51 -20.16 23.45
C ASP A 209 18.76 -18.74 22.90
N VAL A 210 18.25 -18.43 21.70
CA VAL A 210 18.55 -17.16 21.00
C VAL A 210 17.44 -16.12 21.22
N PRO A 211 17.73 -14.90 21.73
CA PRO A 211 16.73 -13.86 21.91
C PRO A 211 16.32 -13.21 20.58
N VAL A 212 15.02 -13.26 20.27
CA VAL A 212 14.42 -12.80 19.02
C VAL A 212 13.27 -11.81 19.24
N MET A 213 12.98 -11.03 18.20
CA MET A 213 11.82 -10.14 18.09
C MET A 213 10.99 -10.56 16.88
N CYS A 214 9.80 -11.09 17.08
CA CYS A 214 8.97 -11.70 16.06
C CYS A 214 7.69 -10.89 15.81
N MET A 215 7.44 -10.50 14.56
CA MET A 215 6.16 -9.96 14.09
C MET A 215 5.26 -11.12 13.67
N GLN A 216 4.19 -11.37 14.43
CA GLN A 216 3.14 -12.30 14.02
C GLN A 216 2.11 -11.56 13.18
N GLY A 217 2.24 -11.72 11.86
CA GLY A 217 1.50 -10.98 10.85
C GLY A 217 2.17 -9.66 10.51
N ARG A 218 1.86 -9.16 9.32
CA ARG A 218 2.50 -7.99 8.70
C ARG A 218 1.48 -7.01 8.14
N PHE A 219 1.97 -6.00 7.43
CA PHE A 219 1.16 -4.94 6.84
C PHE A 219 1.45 -4.85 5.35
N HIS A 220 0.42 -4.96 4.53
CA HIS A 220 0.53 -4.99 3.08
C HIS A 220 0.15 -3.65 2.45
N TYR A 221 0.70 -3.38 1.28
CA TYR A 221 0.37 -2.17 0.52
C TYR A 221 -1.10 -2.13 0.08
N TYR A 222 -1.67 -3.29 -0.29
CA TYR A 222 -3.07 -3.42 -0.68
C TYR A 222 -4.07 -3.18 0.46
N GLU A 223 -3.63 -3.15 1.73
CA GLU A 223 -4.46 -2.72 2.87
C GLU A 223 -4.64 -1.19 2.93
N GLY A 224 -4.08 -0.45 1.96
CA GLY A 224 -4.11 1.00 1.89
C GLY A 224 -2.98 1.69 2.66
N TYR A 225 -2.04 0.92 3.22
CA TYR A 225 -0.88 1.47 3.91
C TYR A 225 0.22 1.88 2.91
N PRO A 226 0.83 3.09 3.05
CA PRO A 226 2.00 3.45 2.26
C PRO A 226 3.20 2.57 2.66
N LEU A 227 4.11 2.28 1.71
CA LEU A 227 5.22 1.33 1.93
C LEU A 227 6.13 1.69 3.11
N TRP A 228 6.31 2.99 3.41
CA TRP A 228 7.06 3.42 4.60
C TRP A 228 6.40 2.99 5.91
N LYS A 229 5.07 2.87 5.93
CA LYS A 229 4.28 2.44 7.10
C LYS A 229 4.28 0.93 7.23
N CYS A 230 4.23 0.20 6.11
CA CYS A 230 4.46 -1.25 6.08
C CYS A 230 5.85 -1.61 6.65
N ALA A 231 6.89 -0.86 6.25
CA ALA A 231 8.27 -1.11 6.66
C ALA A 231 8.72 -0.39 7.96
N MET A 232 7.87 0.45 8.57
CA MET A 232 8.16 1.16 9.82
C MET A 232 8.64 0.23 10.96
N PRO A 233 8.06 -0.97 11.17
CA PRO A 233 8.53 -1.92 12.17
C PRO A 233 10.01 -2.32 12.03
N VAL A 234 10.56 -2.30 10.81
CA VAL A 234 11.99 -2.60 10.59
C VAL A 234 12.89 -1.50 11.15
N ARG A 235 12.46 -0.24 11.10
CA ARG A 235 13.16 0.87 11.77
C ARG A 235 13.03 0.76 13.30
N VAL A 236 11.90 0.29 13.81
CA VAL A 236 11.72 0.01 15.24
C VAL A 236 12.65 -1.13 15.69
N MET A 237 12.71 -2.25 14.95
CA MET A 237 13.66 -3.34 15.17
C MET A 237 15.10 -2.82 15.23
N LYS A 238 15.52 -1.97 14.28
CA LYS A 238 16.85 -1.34 14.28
C LYS A 238 17.14 -0.57 15.58
N LEU A 239 16.19 0.25 16.05
CA LEU A 239 16.36 1.05 17.28
C LEU A 239 16.26 0.22 18.57
N VAL A 240 15.53 -0.90 18.57
CA VAL A 240 15.58 -1.92 19.64
C VAL A 240 16.95 -2.63 19.70
N GLY A 241 17.74 -2.54 18.64
CA GLY A 241 19.11 -3.06 18.56
C GLY A 241 19.25 -4.35 17.75
N VAL A 242 18.25 -4.68 16.93
CA VAL A 242 18.29 -5.77 15.95
C VAL A 242 19.31 -5.47 14.85
N THR A 243 20.05 -6.50 14.44
CA THR A 243 21.11 -6.43 13.42
C THR A 243 20.80 -7.29 12.19
N HIS A 244 19.95 -8.31 12.35
CA HIS A 244 19.57 -9.26 11.31
C HIS A 244 18.04 -9.27 11.15
N LEU A 245 17.55 -9.12 9.92
CA LEU A 245 16.13 -9.29 9.57
C LEU A 245 15.94 -10.62 8.82
N LEU A 246 15.03 -11.47 9.31
CA LEU A 246 14.53 -12.66 8.63
C LEU A 246 13.06 -12.43 8.24
N ALA A 247 12.74 -12.50 6.95
CA ALA A 247 11.35 -12.35 6.48
C ALA A 247 10.87 -13.59 5.73
N SER A 248 9.71 -14.14 6.09
CA SER A 248 9.03 -15.19 5.33
C SER A 248 7.86 -14.62 4.51
N ASN A 249 7.43 -15.26 3.43
CA ASN A 249 6.17 -14.93 2.77
C ASN A 249 5.57 -16.17 2.09
N ALA A 250 4.27 -16.10 1.79
CA ALA A 250 3.66 -16.91 0.75
C ALA A 250 3.95 -16.29 -0.63
N ALA A 251 4.12 -17.14 -1.65
CA ALA A 251 4.35 -16.70 -3.02
C ALA A 251 3.78 -17.69 -4.05
N GLY A 252 3.35 -17.16 -5.20
CA GLY A 252 3.09 -17.96 -6.39
C GLY A 252 4.41 -18.37 -7.05
N GLY A 253 4.56 -19.65 -7.37
CA GLY A 253 5.75 -20.18 -8.04
C GLY A 253 5.65 -20.08 -9.56
N LEU A 254 6.58 -19.33 -10.17
CA LEU A 254 6.70 -19.17 -11.64
C LEU A 254 7.71 -20.15 -12.25
N ASN A 255 8.71 -20.56 -11.49
CA ASN A 255 9.69 -21.53 -11.95
C ASN A 255 9.06 -22.93 -12.04
N ASN A 256 9.01 -23.51 -13.25
CA ASN A 256 8.39 -24.82 -13.52
C ASN A 256 8.95 -25.97 -12.66
N ASN A 257 10.19 -25.86 -12.14
CA ASN A 257 10.80 -26.86 -11.27
C ASN A 257 10.23 -26.83 -9.84
N TYR A 258 9.60 -25.74 -9.42
CA TYR A 258 9.05 -25.60 -8.07
C TYR A 258 7.70 -26.31 -7.95
N LYS A 259 7.37 -26.74 -6.74
CA LYS A 259 6.13 -27.39 -6.35
C LYS A 259 5.49 -26.64 -5.19
N VAL A 260 4.19 -26.85 -5.02
CA VAL A 260 3.47 -26.34 -3.85
C VAL A 260 4.04 -26.98 -2.59
N GLY A 261 4.31 -26.16 -1.58
CA GLY A 261 4.99 -26.53 -0.34
C GLY A 261 6.52 -26.47 -0.38
N ASP A 262 7.13 -26.05 -1.49
CA ASP A 262 8.59 -25.84 -1.57
C ASP A 262 9.01 -24.52 -0.88
N ILE A 263 10.28 -24.46 -0.47
CA ILE A 263 10.91 -23.30 0.16
C ILE A 263 11.87 -22.66 -0.84
N MET A 264 11.60 -21.43 -1.28
CA MET A 264 12.53 -20.66 -2.12
C MET A 264 13.29 -19.65 -1.28
N ILE A 265 14.60 -19.83 -1.10
CA ILE A 265 15.50 -18.82 -0.56
C ILE A 265 15.58 -17.65 -1.57
N ILE A 266 15.29 -16.42 -1.14
CA ILE A 266 15.33 -15.26 -2.02
C ILE A 266 16.79 -14.82 -2.18
N LYS A 267 17.35 -14.91 -3.40
CA LYS A 267 18.72 -14.42 -3.72
C LYS A 267 18.76 -12.96 -4.14
N ASP A 268 17.69 -12.49 -4.79
CA ASP A 268 17.53 -11.14 -5.32
C ASP A 268 16.04 -10.81 -5.52
N HIS A 269 15.72 -9.55 -5.85
CA HIS A 269 14.35 -9.16 -6.18
C HIS A 269 14.20 -8.25 -7.40
N ILE A 270 13.00 -8.28 -7.99
CA ILE A 270 12.51 -7.23 -8.89
C ILE A 270 11.47 -6.39 -8.13
N ASN A 271 11.71 -5.08 -8.05
CA ASN A 271 10.86 -4.14 -7.32
C ASN A 271 10.02 -3.30 -8.28
N LEU A 272 8.93 -3.87 -8.80
CA LEU A 272 8.06 -3.18 -9.77
C LEU A 272 7.41 -1.93 -9.17
N LEU A 273 7.02 -1.97 -7.89
CA LEU A 273 6.52 -0.81 -7.16
C LEU A 273 7.57 0.33 -7.13
N GLY A 274 8.82 -0.03 -6.84
CA GLY A 274 9.95 0.90 -6.79
C GLY A 274 10.30 1.51 -8.15
N PHE A 275 10.18 0.76 -9.26
CA PHE A 275 10.36 1.32 -10.61
C PHE A 275 9.31 2.37 -10.96
N ALA A 276 8.09 2.26 -10.45
CA ALA A 276 7.05 3.29 -10.56
C ALA A 276 7.20 4.45 -9.53
N GLY A 277 8.28 4.48 -8.76
CA GLY A 277 8.55 5.50 -7.73
C GLY A 277 7.92 5.21 -6.36
N ASN A 278 7.07 4.20 -6.22
CA ASN A 278 6.53 3.79 -4.93
C ASN A 278 7.57 2.96 -4.16
N ASN A 279 8.37 3.65 -3.34
CA ASN A 279 9.47 3.06 -2.57
C ASN A 279 9.41 3.53 -1.10
N PRO A 280 9.69 2.67 -0.10
CA PRO A 280 9.67 3.05 1.32
C PRO A 280 10.67 4.15 1.70
N LEU A 281 11.67 4.43 0.85
CA LEU A 281 12.68 5.49 1.04
C LEU A 281 12.33 6.80 0.30
N MET A 282 11.14 6.89 -0.31
CA MET A 282 10.64 8.13 -0.93
C MET A 282 10.45 9.23 0.13
N GLY A 283 10.77 10.48 -0.22
CA GLY A 283 10.76 11.63 0.68
C GLY A 283 12.16 12.03 1.18
N PRO A 284 12.26 12.84 2.24
CA PRO A 284 13.53 13.21 2.88
C PRO A 284 14.27 12.00 3.47
N ASN A 285 15.61 12.03 3.46
CA ASN A 285 16.44 11.01 4.12
C ASN A 285 16.84 11.46 5.52
N ASP A 286 16.78 10.55 6.49
CA ASP A 286 17.36 10.74 7.81
C ASP A 286 18.63 9.89 7.92
N GLU A 287 19.78 10.56 8.03
CA GLU A 287 21.10 9.92 8.05
C GLU A 287 21.35 9.08 9.31
N ARG A 288 20.54 9.27 10.36
CA ARG A 288 20.58 8.42 11.57
C ARG A 288 20.10 6.99 11.31
N PHE A 289 19.31 6.77 10.26
CA PHE A 289 18.99 5.43 9.78
C PHE A 289 20.01 4.93 8.75
N GLY A 290 20.32 5.74 7.73
CA GLY A 290 21.15 5.29 6.62
C GLY A 290 21.42 6.32 5.53
N PRO A 291 22.25 5.96 4.53
CA PRO A 291 22.64 6.85 3.44
C PRO A 291 21.47 7.17 2.51
N ARG A 292 21.52 8.33 1.83
CA ARG A 292 20.49 8.73 0.87
C ARG A 292 20.29 7.74 -0.29
N PHE A 293 21.37 7.08 -0.72
CA PHE A 293 21.37 6.16 -1.86
C PHE A 293 21.99 4.82 -1.44
N PRO A 294 21.23 3.93 -0.76
CA PRO A 294 21.75 2.63 -0.32
C PRO A 294 21.93 1.68 -1.52
N ALA A 295 23.02 0.91 -1.51
CA ALA A 295 23.24 -0.15 -2.50
C ALA A 295 22.43 -1.41 -2.15
N ILE A 296 21.58 -1.86 -3.08
CA ILE A 296 20.62 -2.97 -2.88
C ILE A 296 21.14 -4.30 -3.49
N ASN A 297 22.20 -4.28 -4.31
CA ASN A 297 22.80 -5.48 -4.95
C ASN A 297 23.42 -6.53 -3.98
N ARG A 298 23.34 -6.30 -2.67
CA ARG A 298 23.66 -7.27 -1.61
C ARG A 298 22.56 -7.26 -0.53
N ALA A 299 21.30 -7.16 -0.97
CA ALA A 299 20.16 -7.11 -0.06
C ALA A 299 19.93 -8.42 0.68
N TYR A 300 20.16 -9.55 0.02
CA TYR A 300 20.01 -10.89 0.59
C TYR A 300 21.38 -11.49 0.86
N ASP A 301 21.75 -11.54 2.15
CA ASP A 301 23.12 -11.82 2.54
C ASP A 301 23.61 -13.20 2.08
N TYR A 302 24.81 -13.23 1.50
CA TYR A 302 25.37 -14.44 0.91
C TYR A 302 25.72 -15.51 1.94
N GLN A 303 26.26 -15.12 3.11
CA GLN A 303 26.61 -16.09 4.15
C GLN A 303 25.36 -16.61 4.84
N VAL A 304 24.36 -15.77 5.12
CA VAL A 304 23.08 -16.24 5.69
C VAL A 304 22.35 -17.17 4.72
N ARG A 305 22.35 -16.89 3.41
CA ARG A 305 21.82 -17.83 2.40
C ARG A 305 22.58 -19.16 2.35
N ARG A 306 23.91 -19.14 2.53
CA ARG A 306 24.71 -20.38 2.65
C ARG A 306 24.37 -21.16 3.92
N MET A 307 24.24 -20.48 5.06
CA MET A 307 23.81 -21.11 6.32
C MET A 307 22.42 -21.73 6.18
N ALA A 308 21.48 -21.05 5.52
CA ALA A 308 20.15 -21.59 5.23
C ALA A 308 20.19 -22.86 4.36
N LYS A 309 21.00 -22.90 3.30
CA LYS A 309 21.21 -24.11 2.49
C LYS A 309 21.87 -25.25 3.29
N GLN A 310 22.80 -24.91 4.20
CA GLN A 310 23.38 -25.91 5.11
C GLN A 310 22.32 -26.48 6.06
N VAL A 311 21.46 -25.64 6.65
CA VAL A 311 20.33 -26.09 7.49
C VAL A 311 19.39 -27.01 6.71
N ALA A 312 19.03 -26.66 5.47
CA ALA A 312 18.21 -27.51 4.62
C ALA A 312 18.84 -28.90 4.40
N SER A 313 20.16 -28.96 4.24
CA SER A 313 20.88 -30.23 4.12
C SER A 313 20.96 -31.01 5.43
N GLU A 314 21.14 -30.34 6.57
CA GLU A 314 21.13 -30.95 7.92
C GLU A 314 19.73 -31.44 8.33
N MET A 315 18.68 -30.96 7.66
CA MET A 315 17.29 -31.39 7.82
C MET A 315 16.85 -32.41 6.75
N ASN A 316 17.69 -32.73 5.76
CA ASN A 316 17.36 -33.54 4.59
C ASN A 316 16.16 -33.02 3.77
N ILE A 317 16.03 -31.69 3.62
CA ILE A 317 14.98 -31.02 2.83
C ILE A 317 15.53 -30.30 1.57
N ASN A 318 16.71 -30.71 1.10
CA ASN A 318 17.36 -30.13 -0.08
C ASN A 318 16.52 -30.27 -1.36
N ASP A 319 15.68 -31.30 -1.45
CA ASP A 319 14.79 -31.62 -2.57
C ASP A 319 13.62 -30.64 -2.73
N ILE A 320 13.21 -29.99 -1.63
CA ILE A 320 12.17 -28.96 -1.58
C ILE A 320 12.74 -27.55 -1.32
N THR A 321 14.07 -27.37 -1.31
CA THR A 321 14.71 -26.08 -1.02
C THR A 321 15.41 -25.51 -2.26
N HIS A 322 14.87 -24.42 -2.79
CA HIS A 322 15.36 -23.72 -3.99
C HIS A 322 16.01 -22.38 -3.65
N GLU A 323 16.59 -21.73 -4.66
CA GLU A 323 17.10 -20.35 -4.53
C GLU A 323 16.77 -19.50 -5.78
N GLY A 324 15.98 -18.43 -5.59
CA GLY A 324 15.28 -17.75 -6.68
C GLY A 324 15.16 -16.23 -6.55
N VAL A 325 14.77 -15.57 -7.65
CA VAL A 325 14.44 -14.14 -7.71
C VAL A 325 12.96 -13.93 -7.37
N TYR A 326 12.68 -13.05 -6.41
CA TYR A 326 11.32 -12.69 -6.00
C TYR A 326 10.85 -11.39 -6.67
N SER A 327 9.62 -11.32 -7.16
CA SER A 327 9.01 -10.05 -7.58
C SER A 327 7.93 -9.59 -6.62
N VAL A 328 7.93 -8.29 -6.29
CA VAL A 328 6.81 -7.66 -5.57
C VAL A 328 5.86 -6.96 -6.54
N VAL A 329 4.57 -7.28 -6.42
CA VAL A 329 3.45 -6.59 -7.08
C VAL A 329 2.56 -5.90 -6.05
N GLY A 330 1.61 -5.07 -6.51
CA GLY A 330 0.74 -4.29 -5.62
C GLY A 330 -0.34 -5.11 -4.92
N GLY A 331 -0.94 -6.08 -5.61
CA GLY A 331 -2.16 -6.75 -5.15
C GLY A 331 -3.40 -5.83 -5.15
N PRO A 332 -4.54 -6.27 -4.56
CA PRO A 332 -4.76 -7.56 -3.91
C PRO A 332 -5.16 -8.69 -4.88
N SER A 333 -5.47 -8.39 -6.13
CA SER A 333 -5.74 -9.42 -7.14
C SER A 333 -4.46 -10.23 -7.43
N PHE A 334 -4.61 -11.55 -7.58
CA PHE A 334 -3.58 -12.39 -8.18
C PHE A 334 -3.31 -11.99 -9.63
N GLU A 335 -2.15 -12.39 -10.14
CA GLU A 335 -1.65 -12.03 -11.45
C GLU A 335 -2.40 -12.76 -12.57
N THR A 336 -2.65 -12.07 -13.68
CA THR A 336 -3.14 -12.69 -14.92
C THR A 336 -2.06 -13.54 -15.58
N ILE A 337 -2.47 -14.48 -16.44
CA ILE A 337 -1.55 -15.32 -17.25
C ILE A 337 -0.55 -14.47 -18.05
N ALA A 338 -0.95 -13.29 -18.54
CA ALA A 338 -0.08 -12.38 -19.27
C ALA A 338 1.00 -11.76 -18.36
N GLU A 339 0.63 -11.36 -17.15
CA GLU A 339 1.56 -10.81 -16.14
C GLU A 339 2.52 -11.89 -15.63
N ILE A 340 2.03 -13.10 -15.35
CA ILE A 340 2.88 -14.25 -15.00
C ILE A 340 3.88 -14.57 -16.12
N ARG A 341 3.45 -14.63 -17.38
CA ARG A 341 4.36 -14.85 -18.53
C ARG A 341 5.39 -13.73 -18.67
N MET A 342 5.01 -12.47 -18.44
CA MET A 342 5.93 -11.34 -18.41
C MET A 342 6.97 -11.46 -17.29
N LEU A 343 6.53 -11.75 -16.06
CA LEU A 343 7.42 -11.93 -14.90
C LEU A 343 8.40 -13.09 -15.12
N GLY A 344 7.93 -14.23 -15.64
CA GLY A 344 8.79 -15.37 -16.00
C GLY A 344 9.82 -15.01 -17.07
N ALA A 345 9.43 -14.24 -18.10
CA ALA A 345 10.35 -13.72 -19.12
C ALA A 345 11.38 -12.72 -18.58
N LEU A 346 11.08 -12.04 -17.46
CA LEU A 346 12.03 -11.19 -16.72
C LEU A 346 12.94 -11.97 -15.76
N GLY A 347 12.82 -13.30 -15.69
CA GLY A 347 13.64 -14.15 -14.82
C GLY A 347 13.17 -14.20 -13.37
N VAL A 348 11.89 -13.93 -13.10
CA VAL A 348 11.26 -14.08 -11.78
C VAL A 348 10.97 -15.55 -11.50
N ASP A 349 11.43 -16.06 -10.36
CA ASP A 349 11.20 -17.43 -9.91
C ASP A 349 9.92 -17.56 -9.07
N ALA A 350 9.56 -16.53 -8.29
CA ALA A 350 8.32 -16.44 -7.51
C ALA A 350 7.80 -14.99 -7.36
N VAL A 351 6.48 -14.83 -7.19
CA VAL A 351 5.81 -13.51 -7.05
C VAL A 351 4.99 -13.42 -5.77
N GLY A 352 4.89 -12.21 -5.21
CA GLY A 352 3.93 -11.90 -4.15
C GLY A 352 3.83 -10.41 -3.85
N MET A 353 3.24 -10.07 -2.69
CA MET A 353 2.74 -8.72 -2.41
C MET A 353 3.40 -8.05 -1.18
N SER A 354 4.57 -8.53 -0.74
CA SER A 354 5.23 -8.07 0.50
C SER A 354 6.77 -8.16 0.46
N THR A 355 7.43 -8.13 1.62
CA THR A 355 8.88 -8.40 1.85
C THR A 355 9.88 -7.41 1.26
N VAL A 356 9.78 -7.01 -0.01
CA VAL A 356 10.81 -6.20 -0.69
C VAL A 356 11.02 -4.84 -0.01
N HIS A 357 9.95 -4.17 0.42
CA HIS A 357 10.04 -2.88 1.13
C HIS A 357 10.58 -3.00 2.56
N GLU A 358 10.36 -4.14 3.23
CA GLU A 358 10.94 -4.46 4.54
C GLU A 358 12.46 -4.65 4.40
N VAL A 359 12.89 -5.43 3.39
CA VAL A 359 14.30 -5.69 3.07
C VAL A 359 15.03 -4.40 2.65
N ILE A 360 14.45 -3.57 1.77
CA ILE A 360 15.04 -2.28 1.39
C ILE A 360 15.26 -1.39 2.63
N THR A 361 14.30 -1.36 3.55
CA THR A 361 14.40 -0.58 4.79
C THR A 361 15.45 -1.15 5.75
N ALA A 362 15.57 -2.47 5.85
CA ALA A 362 16.62 -3.13 6.63
C ALA A 362 18.02 -2.81 6.09
N ARG A 363 18.18 -2.85 4.76
CA ARG A 363 19.44 -2.52 4.07
C ARG A 363 19.80 -1.05 4.17
N HIS A 364 18.82 -0.14 4.12
CA HIS A 364 19.01 1.27 4.45
C HIS A 364 19.55 1.45 5.87
N CYS A 365 18.95 0.76 6.84
CA CYS A 365 19.39 0.69 8.24
C CYS A 365 20.72 -0.06 8.47
N GLY A 366 21.41 -0.53 7.43
CA GLY A 366 22.66 -1.29 7.54
C GLY A 366 22.51 -2.68 8.20
N MET A 367 21.30 -3.23 8.24
CA MET A 367 21.03 -4.56 8.80
C MET A 367 21.36 -5.65 7.78
N THR A 368 21.82 -6.81 8.26
CA THR A 368 21.87 -8.04 7.46
C THR A 368 20.44 -8.48 7.18
N SER A 369 20.14 -9.02 5.99
CA SER A 369 18.79 -9.51 5.68
C SER A 369 18.81 -10.85 4.97
N PHE A 370 17.87 -11.71 5.37
CA PHE A 370 17.56 -12.98 4.76
C PHE A 370 16.05 -13.04 4.55
N ALA A 371 15.62 -13.64 3.44
CA ALA A 371 14.22 -13.92 3.22
C ALA A 371 14.01 -15.18 2.41
N PHE A 372 12.83 -15.77 2.58
CA PHE A 372 12.40 -16.93 1.81
C PHE A 372 10.89 -16.88 1.56
N SER A 373 10.47 -17.57 0.51
CA SER A 373 9.07 -17.78 0.16
C SER A 373 8.70 -19.24 0.40
N LEU A 374 7.54 -19.48 1.00
CA LEU A 374 6.81 -20.73 0.83
C LEU A 374 6.06 -20.63 -0.50
N ILE A 375 6.28 -21.58 -1.41
CA ILE A 375 5.54 -21.66 -2.66
C ILE A 375 4.17 -22.25 -2.35
N THR A 376 3.14 -21.41 -2.32
CA THR A 376 1.79 -21.78 -1.86
C THR A 376 0.85 -22.19 -2.98
N ASN A 377 1.14 -21.75 -4.20
CA ASN A 377 0.42 -22.12 -5.41
C ASN A 377 1.40 -22.10 -6.59
N LYS A 378 1.08 -22.80 -7.68
CA LYS A 378 1.76 -22.58 -8.96
C LYS A 378 1.08 -21.43 -9.70
N SER A 379 1.86 -20.63 -10.41
CA SER A 379 1.31 -19.58 -11.27
C SER A 379 0.77 -20.21 -12.56
N VAL A 380 -0.51 -19.97 -12.86
CA VAL A 380 -1.16 -20.49 -14.06
C VAL A 380 -0.59 -19.79 -15.29
N THR A 381 -0.08 -20.58 -16.24
CA THR A 381 0.57 -20.08 -17.47
C THR A 381 -0.18 -20.46 -18.74
N ASP A 382 -1.24 -21.25 -18.63
CA ASP A 382 -2.06 -21.74 -19.74
C ASP A 382 -3.48 -21.16 -19.69
N TYR A 383 -4.00 -20.73 -20.84
CA TYR A 383 -5.35 -20.19 -20.98
C TYR A 383 -6.43 -21.29 -21.03
N GLU A 384 -6.05 -22.56 -21.20
CA GLU A 384 -6.96 -23.71 -21.15
C GLU A 384 -7.11 -24.29 -19.73
N SER A 385 -6.33 -23.80 -18.76
CA SER A 385 -6.44 -24.22 -17.35
C SER A 385 -7.62 -23.56 -16.65
N TYR A 386 -8.28 -24.33 -15.78
CA TYR A 386 -9.35 -23.89 -14.88
C TYR A 386 -8.88 -23.80 -13.42
N GLU A 387 -7.57 -23.91 -13.15
CA GLU A 387 -7.02 -23.70 -11.82
C GLU A 387 -7.09 -22.21 -11.43
N GLU A 388 -7.62 -21.90 -10.25
CA GLU A 388 -7.72 -20.53 -9.74
C GLU A 388 -7.01 -20.41 -8.38
N PRO A 389 -6.02 -19.51 -8.22
CA PRO A 389 -5.36 -19.28 -6.94
C PRO A 389 -6.36 -18.67 -5.93
N ASN A 390 -6.48 -19.29 -4.77
CA ASN A 390 -7.33 -18.83 -3.67
C ASN A 390 -6.55 -18.68 -2.36
N HIS A 391 -7.13 -17.97 -1.38
CA HIS A 391 -6.45 -17.62 -0.14
C HIS A 391 -6.45 -18.77 0.88
N GLU A 392 -7.46 -19.64 0.80
CA GLU A 392 -7.65 -20.80 1.65
C GLU A 392 -6.52 -21.83 1.45
N GLU A 393 -6.15 -22.12 0.20
CA GLU A 393 -5.00 -22.97 -0.14
C GLU A 393 -3.68 -22.42 0.42
N VAL A 394 -3.48 -21.10 0.34
CA VAL A 394 -2.29 -20.42 0.91
C VAL A 394 -2.17 -20.67 2.41
N ILE A 395 -3.28 -20.55 3.13
CA ILE A 395 -3.35 -20.78 4.58
C ILE A 395 -3.09 -22.27 4.90
N ASP A 396 -3.72 -23.19 4.17
CA ASP A 396 -3.64 -24.62 4.46
C ASP A 396 -2.28 -25.23 4.10
N MET A 397 -1.63 -24.78 3.02
CA MET A 397 -0.23 -25.12 2.73
C MET A 397 0.73 -24.59 3.79
N GLY A 398 0.45 -23.41 4.34
CA GLY A 398 1.14 -22.86 5.50
C GLY A 398 1.10 -23.81 6.70
N LYS A 399 -0.10 -24.19 7.15
CA LYS A 399 -0.31 -25.15 8.26
C LYS A 399 0.42 -26.48 8.02
N GLN A 400 0.40 -27.01 6.80
CA GLN A 400 1.05 -28.28 6.47
C GLN A 400 2.58 -28.21 6.53
N ARG A 401 3.18 -27.05 6.21
CA ARG A 401 4.64 -26.86 6.21
C ARG A 401 5.19 -26.20 7.48
N GLU A 402 4.34 -25.62 8.32
CA GLU A 402 4.70 -24.94 9.56
C GLU A 402 5.73 -25.71 10.42
N PRO A 403 5.61 -27.02 10.72
CA PRO A 403 6.61 -27.71 11.53
C PRO A 403 8.01 -27.73 10.92
N VAL A 404 8.09 -27.85 9.58
CA VAL A 404 9.35 -27.82 8.83
C VAL A 404 9.91 -26.40 8.81
N LEU A 405 9.08 -25.39 8.55
CA LEU A 405 9.48 -23.98 8.53
C LEU A 405 9.96 -23.50 9.90
N LYS A 406 9.30 -23.94 10.97
CA LYS A 406 9.64 -23.64 12.36
C LYS A 406 11.00 -24.23 12.75
N GLU A 407 11.25 -25.50 12.44
CA GLU A 407 12.55 -26.14 12.67
C GLU A 407 13.67 -25.49 11.82
N PHE A 408 13.39 -25.20 10.54
CA PHE A 408 14.31 -24.53 9.64
C PHE A 408 14.75 -23.16 10.17
N ILE A 409 13.81 -22.32 10.61
CA ILE A 409 14.14 -21.01 11.16
C ILE A 409 14.78 -21.11 12.54
N THR A 410 14.38 -22.06 13.39
CA THR A 410 15.05 -22.30 14.69
C THR A 410 16.54 -22.63 14.50
N ARG A 411 16.87 -23.55 13.59
CA ARG A 411 18.27 -23.90 13.27
C ARG A 411 19.03 -22.75 12.61
N LEU A 412 18.39 -22.00 11.70
CA LEU A 412 19.02 -20.87 11.02
C LEU A 412 19.34 -19.72 12.00
N VAL A 413 18.39 -19.37 12.87
CA VAL A 413 18.57 -18.38 13.94
C VAL A 413 19.74 -18.74 14.85
N LYS A 414 19.85 -20.03 15.23
CA LYS A 414 20.99 -20.54 16.00
C LYS A 414 22.34 -20.36 15.27
N LYS A 415 22.45 -20.79 14.01
CA LYS A 415 23.69 -20.62 13.24
C LYS A 415 24.09 -19.16 13.06
N ILE A 416 23.13 -18.26 12.83
CA ILE A 416 23.38 -16.82 12.73
C ILE A 416 23.94 -16.27 14.05
N GLU A 417 23.38 -16.68 15.19
CA GLU A 417 23.87 -16.25 16.50
C GLU A 417 25.26 -16.81 16.81
N GLU A 418 25.54 -18.07 16.48
CA GLU A 418 26.87 -18.70 16.60
C GLU A 418 27.93 -17.95 15.76
N ASP A 419 27.65 -17.65 14.48
CA ASP A 419 28.53 -16.85 13.60
C ASP A 419 28.73 -15.43 14.15
N ARG A 420 27.66 -14.78 14.61
CA ARG A 420 27.72 -13.43 15.22
C ARG A 420 28.62 -13.40 16.46
N GLN A 421 28.57 -14.42 17.31
CA GLN A 421 29.44 -14.53 18.50
C GLN A 421 30.91 -14.81 18.11
N GLN A 422 31.15 -15.62 17.08
CA GLN A 422 32.49 -15.87 16.53
C GLN A 422 33.12 -14.65 15.85
N GLN A 423 32.31 -13.75 15.30
CA GLN A 423 32.77 -12.48 14.72
C GLN A 423 33.06 -11.41 15.78
N GLN A 424 32.50 -11.51 16.99
CA GLN A 424 32.73 -10.59 18.10
C GLN A 424 33.91 -10.98 19.01
N SER A 425 34.43 -12.20 18.85
CA SER A 425 35.57 -12.74 19.60
C SER A 425 36.90 -12.68 18.82
N LYS A 426 36.89 -12.04 17.66
CA LYS A 426 38.05 -11.75 16.78
C LYS A 426 38.28 -10.25 16.70
#